data_AF-A0A7C5KG14-F1
#
_entry.id   AF-A0A7C5KG14-F1
#
_cell.length_a   1.000
_cell.length_b   1.000
_cell.length_c   1.000
_cell.angle_alpha   90.00
_cell.angle_beta   90.00
_cell.angle_gamma   90.00
#
_symmetry.space_group_name_H-M   'P 1'
#
loop_
_entity.id
_entity.type
_entity.pdbx_description
1 polymer ?
#
loop_
_entity_poly.entity_id
_entity_poly.type
_entity_poly.pdbx_seq_one_letter_code
_entity_poly.pdbx_strand_id
1 'polypeptide(L)'
;WFVMSAMGLFQVDGGCRADPFFVIGSPLFEKVTIHLDGKYYPGKSFVVEARGNSRENVYIQSAELNGKPLRGPWIPGRKVWKGGRLVLEMGKKPNPKLWGPDSSLPGERK
;
A
#
# COMPACT_ATOMS: atom_id res chain seq x y z
N TRP A 1 9.90 10.47 -6.52
CA TRP A 1 8.72 9.96 -7.23
C TRP A 1 8.90 8.50 -7.67
N PHE A 2 9.88 8.17 -8.52
CA PHE A 2 10.07 6.81 -9.07
C PHE A 2 10.12 5.68 -8.02
N VAL A 3 10.97 5.79 -7.00
CA VAL A 3 11.15 4.75 -5.99
C VAL A 3 9.83 4.42 -5.27
N MET A 4 9.09 5.45 -4.86
CA MET A 4 7.78 5.30 -4.21
C MET A 4 6.79 4.56 -5.12
N SER A 5 6.64 5.03 -6.36
CA SER A 5 5.76 4.39 -7.35
C SER A 5 6.17 2.94 -7.65
N ALA A 6 7.46 2.65 -7.78
CA ALA A 6 7.96 1.31 -8.05
C ALA A 6 7.67 0.32 -6.91
N MET A 7 7.63 0.79 -5.66
CA MET A 7 7.22 -0.02 -4.51
C MET A 7 5.69 -0.16 -4.39
N GLY A 8 4.91 0.59 -5.18
CA GLY A 8 3.46 0.60 -5.12
C GLY A 8 2.89 1.37 -3.92
N LEU A 9 3.68 2.25 -3.29
CA LEU A 9 3.24 3.10 -2.18
C LEU A 9 3.51 4.57 -2.51
N PHE A 10 2.53 5.44 -2.31
CA PHE A 10 2.68 6.87 -2.61
C PHE A 10 2.13 7.75 -1.49
N GLN A 11 2.85 8.81 -1.13
CA GLN A 11 2.35 9.85 -0.22
C GLN A 11 1.89 11.04 -1.04
N VAL A 12 0.58 11.26 -1.10
CA VAL A 12 -0.04 12.28 -1.95
C VAL A 12 0.31 13.70 -1.49
N ASP A 13 0.45 13.90 -0.18
CA ASP A 13 0.70 15.20 0.45
C ASP A 13 2.20 15.47 0.72
N GLY A 14 3.09 14.64 0.17
CA GLY A 14 4.53 14.76 0.41
C GLY A 14 4.95 14.52 1.86
N GLY A 15 4.10 13.93 2.70
CA GLY A 15 4.39 13.70 4.11
C GLY A 15 4.18 14.92 5.02
N CYS A 16 3.48 15.95 4.54
CA CYS A 16 3.21 17.16 5.32
C CYS A 16 2.08 17.01 6.36
N ARG A 17 1.30 15.91 6.34
CA ARG A 17 0.29 15.65 7.37
C ARG A 17 0.90 15.19 8.69
N ALA A 18 0.28 15.67 9.77
CA ALA A 18 0.53 15.17 11.13
C ALA A 18 0.18 13.68 11.29
N ASP A 19 -0.85 13.18 10.58
CA ASP A 19 -1.16 11.76 10.49
C ASP A 19 -1.02 11.29 9.02
N PRO A 20 0.17 10.82 8.62
CA PRO A 20 0.44 10.47 7.23
C PRO A 20 -0.22 9.15 6.85
N PHE A 21 -0.56 9.01 5.58
CA PHE A 21 -1.01 7.77 4.96
C PHE A 21 -0.30 7.54 3.63
N PHE A 22 -0.29 6.29 3.19
CA PHE A 22 0.19 5.89 1.88
C PHE A 22 -0.99 5.42 1.04
N VAL A 23 -1.08 5.92 -0.19
CA VAL A 23 -1.97 5.37 -1.22
C VAL A 23 -1.27 4.20 -1.90
N ILE A 24 -2.02 3.15 -2.18
CA ILE A 24 -1.55 1.94 -2.85
C ILE A 24 -1.68 2.15 -4.36
N GLY A 25 -0.56 2.00 -5.06
CA GLY A 25 -0.49 1.99 -6.51
C GLY A 25 -0.27 0.58 -7.05
N SER A 26 0.18 0.50 -8.30
CA SER A 26 0.61 -0.76 -8.92
C SER A 26 2.12 -0.94 -8.70
N PRO A 27 2.57 -1.92 -7.88
CA PRO A 27 3.99 -2.17 -7.66
C PRO A 27 4.68 -2.67 -8.93
N LEU A 28 5.95 -2.32 -9.12
CA LEU A 28 6.75 -2.80 -10.25
C LEU A 28 7.34 -4.20 -9.98
N PHE A 29 7.58 -4.53 -8.70
CA PHE A 29 8.21 -5.78 -8.28
C PHE A 29 7.21 -6.69 -7.56
N GLU A 30 7.41 -8.01 -7.68
CA GLU A 30 6.60 -9.01 -6.94
C GLU A 30 6.80 -8.92 -5.42
N LYS A 31 7.98 -8.50 -4.97
CA LYS A 31 8.27 -8.34 -3.56
C LYS A 31 9.21 -7.18 -3.31
N VAL A 32 8.83 -6.33 -2.37
CA VAL A 32 9.66 -5.24 -1.84
C VAL A 32 9.75 -5.42 -0.33
N THR A 33 10.96 -5.33 0.20
CA THR A 33 11.20 -5.31 1.65
C THR A 33 11.80 -3.97 2.03
N ILE A 34 11.07 -3.22 2.86
CA ILE A 34 11.52 -1.95 3.43
C ILE A 34 12.10 -2.28 4.80
N HIS A 35 13.40 -2.07 4.97
CA HIS A 35 14.05 -2.15 6.27
C HIS A 35 13.82 -0.85 7.04
N LEU A 36 13.25 -0.97 8.23
CA LEU A 36 12.90 0.17 9.07
C LEU A 36 14.02 0.38 10.09
N ASP A 37 14.46 1.63 10.23
CA ASP A 37 15.44 1.99 11.24
C ASP A 37 14.80 1.98 12.63
N GLY A 38 15.31 1.13 13.51
CA GLY A 38 14.84 0.95 14.88
C GLY A 38 14.97 2.20 15.76
N LYS A 39 15.76 3.20 15.35
CA LYS A 39 15.83 4.50 16.02
C LYS A 39 14.55 5.31 15.85
N TYR A 40 13.88 5.17 14.70
CA TYR A 40 12.73 6.00 14.33
C TYR A 40 11.42 5.23 14.32
N TYR A 41 11.48 3.91 14.11
CA TYR A 41 10.29 3.08 13.91
C TYR A 41 10.33 1.83 14.80
N PRO A 42 9.18 1.42 15.37
CA PRO A 42 9.12 0.25 16.24
C PRO A 42 9.20 -1.09 15.48
N GLY A 43 8.87 -1.12 14.19
CA GLY A 43 8.97 -2.30 13.35
C GLY A 43 10.38 -2.50 12.79
N LYS A 44 10.75 -3.75 12.47
CA LYS A 44 12.03 -4.07 11.82
C LYS A 44 11.97 -3.96 10.30
N SER A 45 10.86 -4.39 9.71
CA SER A 45 10.67 -4.39 8.27
C SER A 45 9.20 -4.34 7.89
N PHE A 46 8.92 -3.74 6.74
CA PHE A 46 7.62 -3.77 6.09
C PHE A 46 7.75 -4.40 4.70
N VAL A 47 6.94 -5.40 4.41
CA VAL A 47 7.01 -6.15 3.15
C VAL A 47 5.78 -5.82 2.30
N VAL A 48 6.00 -5.46 1.04
CA VAL A 48 4.94 -5.38 0.02
C VAL A 48 5.10 -6.59 -0.90
N GLU A 49 4.09 -7.43 -0.98
CA GLU A 49 4.07 -8.66 -1.78
C GLU A 49 2.96 -8.54 -2.82
N ALA A 50 3.34 -8.39 -4.09
CA ALA A 50 2.45 -8.28 -5.24
C ALA A 50 2.41 -9.61 -6.00
N ARG A 51 1.52 -10.49 -5.58
CA ARG A 51 1.41 -11.86 -6.11
C ARG A 51 0.83 -11.85 -7.51
N GLY A 52 1.51 -12.57 -8.40
CA GLY A 52 1.13 -12.62 -9.81
C GLY A 52 1.39 -11.32 -10.57
N ASN A 53 2.16 -10.38 -10.01
CA ASN A 53 2.51 -9.14 -10.70
C ASN A 53 3.33 -9.43 -11.96
N SER A 54 2.95 -8.84 -13.09
CA SER A 54 3.65 -9.04 -14.36
C SER A 54 3.41 -7.85 -15.27
N ARG A 55 4.03 -7.86 -16.46
CA ARG A 55 3.76 -6.85 -17.50
C ARG A 55 2.28 -6.80 -17.91
N GLU A 56 1.53 -7.89 -17.70
CA GLU A 56 0.09 -7.96 -17.99
C GLU A 56 -0.77 -7.75 -16.75
N ASN A 57 -0.32 -8.24 -15.59
CA ASN A 57 -1.08 -8.26 -14.35
C ASN A 57 -0.76 -7.02 -13.51
N VAL A 58 -1.33 -5.88 -13.90
CA VAL A 58 -1.05 -4.57 -13.27
C VAL A 58 -2.16 -4.08 -12.33
N TYR A 59 -3.31 -4.77 -12.27
CA TYR A 59 -4.46 -4.36 -11.48
C TYR A 59 -4.60 -5.18 -10.20
N ILE A 60 -4.79 -4.51 -9.07
CA ILE A 60 -5.07 -5.15 -7.78
C ILE A 60 -6.46 -5.78 -7.83
N GLN A 61 -6.54 -7.04 -7.41
CA GLN A 61 -7.76 -7.85 -7.30
C GLN A 61 -8.23 -7.99 -5.86
N SER A 62 -7.29 -8.07 -4.92
CA SER A 62 -7.52 -8.03 -3.47
C SER A 62 -6.30 -7.45 -2.76
N ALA A 63 -6.51 -6.91 -1.57
CA ALA A 63 -5.44 -6.35 -0.74
C ALA A 63 -5.64 -6.74 0.72
N GLU A 64 -4.56 -7.17 1.37
CA GLU A 64 -4.55 -7.53 2.78
C GLU A 64 -3.39 -6.87 3.50
N LEU A 65 -3.66 -6.29 4.65
CA LEU A 65 -2.65 -5.71 5.53
C LEU A 65 -2.57 -6.55 6.81
N ASN A 66 -1.43 -7.21 7.03
CA ASN A 66 -1.20 -8.08 8.17
C ASN A 66 -2.29 -9.15 8.34
N GLY A 67 -2.72 -9.76 7.23
CA GLY A 67 -3.76 -10.80 7.19
C GLY A 67 -5.20 -10.28 7.35
N LYS A 68 -5.41 -8.95 7.33
CA LYS A 68 -6.74 -8.35 7.38
C LYS A 68 -7.09 -7.73 6.02
N PRO A 69 -8.26 -8.01 5.45
CA PRO A 69 -8.71 -7.38 4.21
C PRO A 69 -8.71 -5.86 4.30
N LEU A 70 -8.11 -5.21 3.32
CA LEU A 70 -8.09 -3.76 3.18
C LEU A 70 -9.34 -3.31 2.42
N ARG A 71 -10.05 -2.31 2.93
CA ARG A 71 -11.31 -1.83 2.34
C ARG A 71 -11.18 -0.59 1.45
N GLY A 72 -10.00 0.01 1.41
CA GLY A 72 -9.73 1.21 0.61
C GLY A 72 -8.28 1.24 0.11
N PRO A 73 -7.96 2.08 -0.88
CA PRO A 73 -6.67 2.09 -1.57
C PRO A 73 -5.57 2.79 -0.75
N TRP A 74 -5.66 2.80 0.57
CA TRP A 74 -4.71 3.53 1.41
C TRP A 74 -4.46 2.82 2.75
N ILE A 75 -3.28 3.07 3.32
CA ILE A 75 -2.84 2.54 4.61
C ILE A 75 -2.34 3.68 5.50
N PRO A 76 -2.74 3.72 6.78
CA PRO A 76 -2.15 4.66 7.74
C PRO A 76 -0.64 4.43 7.86
N GLY A 77 0.16 5.49 7.90
CA GLY A 77 1.61 5.39 8.04
C GLY A 77 2.02 4.65 9.32
N ARG A 78 1.26 4.83 10.41
CA ARG A 78 1.41 4.09 11.68
C ARG A 78 1.36 2.57 11.52
N LYS A 79 0.66 2.04 10.51
CA LYS A 79 0.62 0.61 10.22
C LYS A 79 1.89 0.14 9.51
N VAL A 80 2.49 0.98 8.67
CA VAL A 80 3.77 0.71 8.01
C VAL A 80 4.92 0.74 9.02
N TRP A 81 4.94 1.74 9.91
CA TRP A 81 6.01 1.91 10.91
C TRP A 81 6.07 0.79 11.95
N LYS A 82 4.94 0.13 12.23
CA LYS A 82 4.88 -1.08 13.06
C LYS A 82 5.47 -2.31 12.35
N GLY A 83 5.83 -2.17 11.08
CA GLY A 83 6.24 -3.26 10.22
C GLY A 83 5.07 -4.15 9.80
N GLY A 84 5.42 -5.32 9.27
CA GLY A 84 4.46 -6.33 8.84
C GLY A 84 4.45 -6.50 7.32
N ARG A 85 3.28 -6.86 6.77
CA ARG A 85 3.14 -7.26 5.37
C ARG A 85 1.85 -6.74 4.74
N LEU A 86 1.98 -6.10 3.58
CA LEU A 86 0.92 -5.84 2.62
C LEU A 86 0.99 -6.90 1.53
N VAL A 87 -0.10 -7.65 1.34
CA VAL A 87 -0.25 -8.63 0.26
C VAL A 87 -1.27 -8.08 -0.73
N LEU A 88 -0.89 -8.05 -2.00
CA LEU A 88 -1.72 -7.63 -3.12
C LEU A 88 -1.81 -8.80 -4.10
N GLU A 89 -3.01 -9.24 -4.42
CA GLU A 89 -3.22 -10.19 -5.51
C GLU A 89 -3.42 -9.40 -6.80
N MET A 90 -2.56 -9.60 -7.80
CA MET A 90 -2.55 -8.85 -9.05
C MET A 90 -3.28 -9.60 -10.16
N GLY A 91 -3.82 -8.88 -11.14
CA GLY A 91 -4.56 -9.44 -12.26
C GLY A 91 -4.59 -8.51 -13.47
N LYS A 92 -5.01 -9.08 -14.61
CA LYS A 92 -4.98 -8.42 -15.92
C LYS A 92 -6.09 -7.40 -16.15
N LYS A 93 -7.22 -7.53 -15.44
CA LYS A 93 -8.41 -6.68 -15.63
C LYS A 93 -8.64 -5.77 -14.42
N PRO A 94 -9.13 -4.53 -14.63
CA PRO A 94 -9.56 -3.68 -13.53
C PRO A 94 -10.63 -4.36 -12.67
N ASN A 95 -10.52 -4.22 -11.34
CA ASN A 95 -11.56 -4.63 -10.41
C ASN A 95 -12.27 -3.39 -9.83
N PRO A 96 -13.36 -2.89 -10.46
CA PRO A 96 -14.06 -1.69 -10.01
C PRO A 96 -14.79 -1.87 -8.67
N LYS A 97 -14.97 -3.11 -8.20
CA LYS A 97 -15.64 -3.44 -6.95
C LYS A 97 -14.68 -3.65 -5.78
N LEU A 98 -13.37 -3.58 -6.03
CA LEU A 98 -12.35 -3.83 -5.01
C LEU A 98 -12.48 -2.86 -3.83
N TRP A 99 -12.59 -1.58 -4.14
CA TRP A 99 -12.71 -0.53 -3.15
C TRP A 99 -14.20 -0.23 -2.93
N GLY A 100 -14.64 -0.30 -1.68
CA GLY A 100 -16.02 -0.02 -1.33
C GLY A 100 -16.38 1.47 -1.47
N PRO A 101 -17.67 1.84 -1.37
CA PRO A 101 -18.11 3.24 -1.43
C PRO A 101 -17.47 4.15 -0.37
N ASP A 102 -16.96 3.58 0.73
CA ASP A 102 -16.23 4.29 1.79
C ASP A 102 -14.71 4.37 1.57
N SER A 103 -14.24 4.27 0.33
CA SER A 103 -12.80 4.32 -0.01
C SER A 103 -12.19 5.73 -0.03
N SER A 104 -12.88 6.72 0.54
CA SER A 104 -12.41 8.11 0.58
C SER A 104 -11.08 8.22 1.31
N LEU A 105 -10.25 9.16 0.84
CA LEU A 105 -8.97 9.42 1.49
C LEU A 105 -9.21 10.04 2.88
N PRO A 106 -8.30 9.79 3.84
CA PRO A 106 -8.37 10.42 5.15
C PRO A 106 -8.47 11.95 5.02
N GLY A 107 -9.47 12.55 5.65
CA GLY A 107 -9.69 14.00 5.65
C GLY A 107 -10.46 14.58 4.45
N GLU A 108 -10.91 13.75 3.51
CA GLU A 108 -11.87 14.18 2.46
C GLU A 108 -13.34 13.92 2.83
N ARG A 109 -13.61 13.46 4.06
CA ARG A 109 -14.99 13.38 4.57
C ARG A 109 -15.52 14.80 4.77
N LYS A 110 -16.41 15.24 3.87
CA LYS A 110 -17.34 16.34 4.12
C LYS A 110 -18.47 15.85 5.01
#